data_AF-E0XVX0-F1
#
_entry.id   AF-E0XVX0-F1
#
_cell.length_a   1.000
_cell.length_b   1.000
_cell.length_c   1.000
_cell.angle_alpha   90.00
_cell.angle_beta   90.00
_cell.angle_gamma   90.00
#
_symmetry.space_group_name_H-M   'P 1'
#
loop_
_entity.id
_entity.type
_entity.pdbx_description
1 polymer ?
#
loop_
_entity_poly.entity_id
_entity_poly.type
_entity_poly.pdbx_seq_one_letter_code
_entity_poly.pdbx_strand_id
1 'polypeptide(L)'
;MLAWSDWLTLIILIFFIIRGFVQGLAREIISLFFVILAIILAWLYYDNLANTLLSDPTTSEGQSIFALSFGVIFLGILFVKKALYKTAEASSQIDNPCELNRSFTKIIVTVLVIILSYHYMGVVAELQTMESIVTSNSLRIFISFGIVFAALISAGMALSKLLNITINTEKPCLMAPVFEKILNILQALDVLINARNVDGLKNNFLGAVLGLFKGGIFVLIIVLVLQNLSWVTQSHAWVETSGALRTIQNWAVDIKPFLSEHLLFVKLEPGDAFVTFIESEILGE
;
A
#
# COMPACT_ATOMS: atom_id res chain seq x y z
N MET A 1 2.93 30.51 -20.20
CA MET A 1 3.92 29.46 -19.85
C MET A 1 3.19 28.40 -19.04
N LEU A 2 3.42 27.11 -19.28
CA LEU A 2 2.84 26.06 -18.43
C LEU A 2 3.35 26.23 -17.00
N ALA A 3 2.47 26.09 -16.02
CA ALA A 3 2.87 26.11 -14.62
C ALA A 3 3.67 24.84 -14.28
N TRP A 4 4.47 24.91 -13.21
CA TRP A 4 5.25 23.75 -12.75
C TRP A 4 4.36 22.52 -12.46
N SER A 5 3.13 22.76 -12.01
CA SER A 5 2.12 21.74 -11.70
C SER A 5 1.53 21.09 -12.95
N ASP A 6 1.45 21.81 -14.07
CA ASP A 6 1.05 21.25 -15.37
C ASP A 6 2.10 20.27 -15.87
N TRP A 7 3.38 20.61 -15.73
CA TRP A 7 4.48 19.71 -16.09
C TRP A 7 4.46 18.43 -15.25
N LEU A 8 4.25 18.54 -13.94
CA LEU A 8 4.13 17.37 -13.07
C LEU A 8 2.97 16.46 -13.49
N THR A 9 1.79 17.06 -13.71
CA THR A 9 0.58 16.32 -14.12
C THR A 9 0.78 15.65 -15.48
N LEU A 10 1.36 16.35 -16.45
CA LEU A 10 1.71 15.79 -17.75
C LEU A 10 2.68 14.62 -17.64
N ILE A 11 3.75 14.74 -16.84
CA ILE A 11 4.72 13.66 -16.63
C ILE A 11 4.02 12.41 -16.10
N ILE A 12 3.15 12.56 -15.10
CA ILE A 12 2.38 11.43 -14.55
C ILE A 12 1.49 10.82 -15.62
N LEU A 13 0.70 11.62 -16.34
CA LEU A 13 -0.22 11.11 -17.36
C LEU A 13 0.53 10.45 -18.53
N ILE A 14 1.62 11.03 -19.02
CA ILE A 14 2.47 10.45 -20.05
C ILE A 14 3.07 9.12 -19.58
N PHE A 15 3.55 9.05 -18.34
CA PHE A 15 4.05 7.80 -17.76
C PHE A 15 2.97 6.71 -17.78
N PHE A 16 1.74 7.05 -17.38
CA PHE A 16 0.61 6.11 -17.42
C PHE A 16 0.17 5.73 -18.83
N ILE A 17 0.22 6.66 -19.81
CA ILE A 17 -0.02 6.37 -21.23
C ILE A 17 1.00 5.38 -21.77
N ILE A 18 2.30 5.66 -21.59
CA ILE A 18 3.40 4.81 -22.07
C ILE A 18 3.29 3.44 -21.42
N ARG A 19 3.06 3.40 -20.10
CA ARG A 19 2.87 2.14 -19.38
C ARG A 19 1.66 1.37 -19.90
N GLY A 20 0.52 2.02 -20.08
CA GLY A 20 -0.69 1.41 -20.64
C GLY A 20 -0.46 0.86 -22.04
N PHE A 21 0.29 1.58 -22.87
CA PHE A 21 0.67 1.13 -24.21
C PHE A 21 1.54 -0.13 -24.18
N VAL A 22 2.57 -0.15 -23.33
CA VAL A 22 3.49 -1.30 -23.19
C VAL A 22 2.79 -2.50 -22.55
N GLN A 23 1.88 -2.28 -21.62
CA GLN A 23 1.17 -3.36 -20.92
C GLN A 23 0.00 -3.92 -21.73
N GLY A 24 -0.61 -3.12 -22.60
CA GLY A 24 -1.77 -3.51 -23.38
C GLY A 24 -3.08 -3.50 -22.56
N LEU A 25 -4.21 -3.50 -23.28
CA LEU A 25 -5.56 -3.38 -22.73
C LEU A 25 -5.86 -4.45 -21.68
N ALA A 26 -5.61 -5.73 -21.98
CA ALA A 26 -5.98 -6.83 -21.08
C ALA A 26 -5.33 -6.70 -19.70
N ARG A 27 -4.01 -6.44 -19.66
CA ARG A 27 -3.29 -6.18 -18.40
C ARG A 27 -3.80 -4.93 -17.73
N GLU A 28 -4.10 -3.87 -18.48
CA GLU A 28 -4.52 -2.61 -17.88
C GLU A 28 -5.96 -2.65 -17.33
N ILE A 29 -6.86 -3.49 -17.86
CA ILE A 29 -8.18 -3.76 -17.26
C ILE A 29 -8.03 -4.41 -15.88
N ILE A 30 -7.22 -5.47 -15.77
CA ILE A 30 -6.95 -6.13 -14.49
C ILE A 30 -6.28 -5.14 -13.54
N SER A 31 -5.37 -4.34 -14.07
CA SER A 31 -4.66 -3.30 -13.34
C SER A 31 -5.62 -2.24 -12.77
N LEU A 32 -6.64 -1.85 -13.53
CA LEU A 32 -7.72 -0.94 -13.15
C LEU A 32 -8.62 -1.55 -12.08
N PHE A 33 -8.98 -2.83 -12.21
CA PHE A 33 -9.75 -3.55 -11.18
C PHE A 33 -9.06 -3.46 -9.81
N PHE A 34 -7.75 -3.67 -9.74
CA PHE A 34 -7.01 -3.51 -8.49
C PHE A 34 -6.99 -2.06 -7.97
N VAL A 35 -7.02 -1.05 -8.85
CA VAL A 35 -7.11 0.37 -8.42
C VAL A 35 -8.49 0.63 -7.81
N ILE A 36 -9.56 0.15 -8.44
CA ILE A 36 -10.93 0.26 -7.92
C ILE A 36 -11.04 -0.45 -6.57
N LEU A 37 -10.53 -1.69 -6.47
CA LEU A 37 -10.48 -2.43 -5.22
C LEU A 37 -9.70 -1.67 -4.13
N ALA A 38 -8.57 -1.05 -4.49
CA ALA A 38 -7.79 -0.24 -3.57
C ALA A 38 -8.57 0.97 -3.04
N ILE A 39 -9.34 1.64 -3.90
CA ILE A 39 -10.21 2.76 -3.51
C ILE A 39 -11.31 2.27 -2.56
N ILE A 40 -11.99 1.16 -2.89
CA ILE A 40 -13.07 0.59 -2.07
C ILE A 40 -12.56 0.17 -0.69
N LEU A 41 -11.42 -0.52 -0.62
CA LEU A 41 -10.84 -0.96 0.64
C LEU A 41 -10.29 0.21 1.46
N ALA A 42 -9.63 1.18 0.84
CA ALA A 42 -9.23 2.40 1.52
C ALA A 42 -10.45 3.13 2.08
N TRP A 43 -11.54 3.18 1.33
CA TRP A 43 -12.80 3.75 1.76
C TRP A 43 -13.41 2.99 2.94
N LEU A 44 -13.38 1.66 2.95
CA LEU A 44 -13.96 0.86 4.03
C LEU A 44 -13.19 0.95 5.36
N TYR A 45 -11.88 1.16 5.31
CA TYR A 45 -11.01 1.00 6.49
C TYR A 45 -10.28 2.26 6.95
N TYR A 46 -10.38 3.39 6.24
CA TYR A 46 -9.65 4.61 6.62
C TYR A 46 -10.03 5.10 8.03
N ASP A 47 -11.32 5.02 8.41
CA ASP A 47 -11.83 5.54 9.67
C ASP A 47 -11.26 4.76 10.87
N ASN A 48 -11.29 3.43 10.77
CA ASN A 48 -10.67 2.55 11.77
C ASN A 48 -9.17 2.84 11.95
N LEU A 49 -8.44 3.05 10.85
CA LEU A 49 -7.01 3.35 10.91
C LEU A 49 -6.78 4.74 11.52
N ALA A 50 -7.56 5.74 11.13
CA ALA A 50 -7.44 7.10 11.64
C ALA A 50 -7.73 7.19 13.14
N ASN A 51 -8.83 6.57 13.60
CA ASN A 51 -9.22 6.56 15.01
C ASN A 51 -8.21 5.82 15.89
N THR A 52 -7.51 4.83 15.35
CA THR A 52 -6.42 4.13 16.06
C THR A 52 -5.17 5.01 16.20
N LEU A 53 -4.95 5.96 15.28
CA LEU A 53 -3.77 6.80 15.25
C LEU A 53 -3.88 8.09 16.06
N LEU A 54 -5.07 8.72 16.19
CA LEU A 54 -5.45 9.77 17.18
C LEU A 54 -6.86 10.31 16.87
N SER A 55 -7.70 10.49 17.91
CA SER A 55 -9.15 10.69 17.80
C SER A 55 -9.58 12.15 18.01
N ASP A 56 -9.64 12.96 16.95
CA ASP A 56 -10.70 13.98 16.79
C ASP A 56 -10.79 14.42 15.32
N PRO A 57 -11.80 13.97 14.54
CA PRO A 57 -11.96 14.34 13.13
C PRO A 57 -12.26 15.83 12.90
N THR A 58 -12.70 16.56 13.93
CA THR A 58 -13.18 17.94 13.79
C THR A 58 -12.05 18.98 13.69
N THR A 59 -10.84 18.60 14.05
CA THR A 59 -9.66 19.47 13.98
C THR A 59 -9.00 19.40 12.59
N SER A 60 -8.31 20.47 12.18
CA SER A 60 -7.51 20.48 10.94
C SER A 60 -6.44 19.37 10.93
N GLU A 61 -5.91 19.03 12.11
CA GLU A 61 -5.00 17.89 12.31
C GLU A 61 -5.74 16.55 12.13
N GLY A 62 -6.96 16.44 12.65
CA GLY A 62 -7.89 15.33 12.43
C GLY A 62 -8.11 15.03 10.95
N GLN A 63 -8.63 15.99 10.19
CA GLN A 63 -8.85 15.82 8.73
C GLN A 63 -7.59 15.35 8.00
N SER A 64 -6.42 15.85 8.40
CA SER A 64 -5.14 15.42 7.85
C SER A 64 -4.83 13.95 8.16
N ILE A 65 -5.07 13.48 9.39
CA ILE A 65 -4.86 12.09 9.81
C ILE A 65 -5.76 11.12 9.04
N PHE A 66 -7.01 11.50 8.83
CA PHE A 66 -7.95 10.70 8.08
C PHE A 66 -7.58 10.60 6.59
N ALA A 67 -7.19 11.72 5.97
CA ALA A 67 -6.68 11.73 4.59
C ALA A 67 -5.39 10.90 4.44
N LEU A 68 -4.48 11.00 5.41
CA LEU A 68 -3.28 10.16 5.47
C LEU A 68 -3.65 8.67 5.60
N SER A 69 -4.62 8.33 6.44
CA SER A 69 -5.07 6.95 6.64
C SER A 69 -5.63 6.36 5.35
N PHE A 70 -6.46 7.10 4.62
CA PHE A 70 -6.93 6.72 3.29
C PHE A 70 -5.76 6.51 2.32
N GLY A 71 -4.85 7.50 2.23
CA GLY A 71 -3.69 7.44 1.33
C GLY A 71 -2.75 6.27 1.63
N VAL A 72 -2.50 5.98 2.91
CA VAL A 72 -1.67 4.85 3.37
C VAL A 72 -2.30 3.53 2.97
N ILE A 73 -3.61 3.34 3.19
CA ILE A 73 -4.30 2.10 2.79
C ILE A 73 -4.29 1.95 1.27
N PHE A 74 -4.63 3.01 0.53
CA PHE A 74 -4.63 3.00 -0.93
C PHE A 74 -3.26 2.61 -1.51
N LEU A 75 -2.19 3.28 -1.07
CA LEU A 75 -0.81 2.97 -1.50
C LEU A 75 -0.38 1.57 -1.03
N GLY A 76 -0.78 1.15 0.17
CA GLY A 76 -0.52 -0.17 0.71
C GLY A 76 -1.10 -1.28 -0.16
N ILE A 77 -2.33 -1.13 -0.63
CA ILE A 77 -2.97 -2.11 -1.52
C ILE A 77 -2.29 -2.14 -2.90
N LEU A 78 -1.92 -0.98 -3.44
CA LEU A 78 -1.14 -0.94 -4.69
C LEU A 78 0.23 -1.60 -4.54
N PHE A 79 0.84 -1.51 -3.35
CA PHE A 79 2.07 -2.22 -3.02
C PHE A 79 1.86 -3.74 -2.94
N VAL A 80 0.79 -4.19 -2.27
CA VAL A 80 0.40 -5.61 -2.21
C VAL A 80 0.15 -6.17 -3.60
N LYS A 81 -0.54 -5.43 -4.48
CA LYS A 81 -0.70 -5.79 -5.90
C LYS A 81 0.66 -6.00 -6.57
N LYS A 82 1.60 -5.06 -6.43
CA LYS A 82 2.93 -5.17 -7.03
C LYS A 82 3.70 -6.39 -6.50
N ALA A 83 3.58 -6.68 -5.20
CA ALA A 83 4.14 -7.88 -4.60
C ALA A 83 3.50 -9.15 -5.19
N LEU A 84 2.17 -9.20 -5.31
CA LEU A 84 1.45 -10.33 -5.90
C LEU A 84 1.91 -10.64 -7.32
N TYR A 85 2.02 -9.61 -8.19
CA TYR A 85 2.50 -9.79 -9.58
C TYR A 85 3.91 -10.39 -9.60
N LYS A 86 4.82 -9.85 -8.77
CA LYS A 86 6.20 -10.33 -8.71
C LYS A 86 6.30 -11.76 -8.16
N THR A 87 5.48 -12.10 -7.17
CA THR A 87 5.43 -13.45 -6.59
C THR A 87 4.84 -14.47 -7.57
N ALA A 88 3.78 -14.09 -8.29
CA ALA A 88 3.18 -14.95 -9.32
C ALA A 88 4.16 -15.22 -10.46
N GLU A 89 4.86 -14.18 -10.93
CA GLU A 89 5.90 -14.32 -11.95
C GLU A 89 7.07 -15.21 -11.47
N ALA A 90 7.59 -14.97 -10.26
CA ALA A 90 8.65 -15.79 -9.68
C ALA A 90 8.22 -17.26 -9.51
N SER A 91 6.97 -17.50 -9.11
CA SER A 91 6.40 -18.85 -8.99
C SER A 91 6.29 -19.57 -10.34
N SER A 92 6.13 -18.84 -11.45
CA SER A 92 6.08 -19.43 -12.79
C SER A 92 7.44 -19.93 -13.29
N GLN A 93 8.53 -19.53 -12.63
CA GLN A 93 9.90 -19.94 -12.97
C GLN A 93 10.39 -21.13 -12.13
N ILE A 94 9.59 -21.57 -11.15
CA ILE A 94 9.96 -22.68 -10.26
C ILE A 94 9.32 -23.96 -10.81
N ASP A 95 10.15 -24.80 -11.43
CA ASP A 95 9.73 -26.12 -11.93
C ASP A 95 9.73 -27.17 -10.81
N ASN A 96 10.67 -27.08 -9.88
CA ASN A 96 10.80 -28.04 -8.77
C ASN A 96 10.28 -27.44 -7.44
N PRO A 97 9.16 -27.93 -6.88
CA PRO A 97 8.61 -27.42 -5.62
C PRO A 97 9.56 -27.58 -4.43
N CYS A 98 10.53 -28.50 -4.52
CA CYS A 98 11.48 -28.76 -3.44
C CYS A 98 12.47 -27.62 -3.22
N GLU A 99 12.69 -26.74 -4.20
CA GLU A 99 13.51 -25.54 -4.04
C GLU A 99 12.95 -24.60 -2.96
N LEU A 100 11.61 -24.61 -2.79
CA LEU A 100 10.93 -23.79 -1.81
C LEU A 100 11.21 -24.24 -0.37
N ASN A 101 11.67 -25.48 -0.16
CA ASN A 101 12.00 -26.03 1.15
C ASN A 101 13.04 -25.17 1.88
N ARG A 102 14.04 -24.67 1.14
CA ARG A 102 15.09 -23.80 1.69
C ARG A 102 14.54 -22.47 2.17
N SER A 103 13.70 -21.84 1.37
CA SER A 103 13.06 -20.56 1.71
C SER A 103 12.07 -20.74 2.87
N PHE A 104 11.26 -21.80 2.82
CA PHE A 104 10.31 -22.15 3.88
C PHE A 104 11.00 -22.38 5.22
N THR A 105 12.09 -23.16 5.25
CA THR A 105 12.87 -23.40 6.47
C THR A 105 13.44 -22.10 7.04
N LYS A 106 13.98 -21.22 6.19
CA LYS A 106 14.46 -19.90 6.62
C LYS A 106 13.34 -19.05 7.24
N ILE A 107 12.15 -19.08 6.66
CA ILE A 107 10.98 -18.35 7.18
C ILE A 107 10.60 -18.90 8.55
N ILE A 108 10.44 -20.22 8.69
CA ILE A 108 10.10 -20.84 9.98
C ILE A 108 11.13 -20.49 11.05
N VAL A 109 12.42 -20.65 10.74
CA VAL A 109 13.50 -20.34 11.69
C VAL A 109 13.45 -18.87 12.07
N THR A 110 13.27 -17.96 11.11
CA THR A 110 13.16 -16.52 11.39
C THR A 110 11.96 -16.21 12.29
N VAL A 111 10.79 -16.78 12.00
CA VAL A 111 9.58 -16.58 12.82
C VAL A 111 9.78 -17.10 14.23
N LEU A 112 10.38 -18.29 14.37
CA LEU A 112 10.70 -18.87 15.67
C LEU A 112 11.67 -17.98 16.45
N VAL A 113 12.68 -17.42 15.77
CA VAL A 113 13.61 -16.47 16.40
C VAL A 113 12.90 -15.18 16.81
N ILE A 114 11.98 -14.63 16.00
CA ILE A 114 11.18 -13.46 16.39
C ILE A 114 10.39 -13.73 17.67
N ILE A 115 9.71 -14.88 17.74
CA ILE A 115 8.92 -15.28 18.93
C ILE A 115 9.82 -15.40 20.16
N LEU A 116 10.97 -16.07 20.02
CA LEU A 116 11.94 -16.18 21.12
C LEU A 116 12.53 -14.83 21.52
N SER A 117 12.84 -13.96 20.56
CA SER A 117 13.32 -12.61 20.83
C SER A 117 12.32 -11.79 21.61
N TYR A 118 11.03 -11.89 21.27
CA TYR A 118 9.96 -11.24 22.02
C TYR A 118 9.87 -11.79 23.45
N HIS A 119 10.01 -13.10 23.62
CA HIS A 119 9.97 -13.72 24.95
C HIS A 119 11.14 -13.27 25.86
N TYR A 120 12.35 -13.15 25.30
CA TYR A 120 13.56 -12.84 26.07
C TYR A 120 13.96 -11.35 26.08
N MET A 121 13.23 -10.45 25.41
CA MET A 121 13.59 -9.03 25.35
C MET A 121 13.64 -8.37 26.74
N GLY A 122 12.80 -8.82 27.68
CA GLY A 122 12.74 -8.29 29.06
C GLY A 122 14.06 -8.46 29.82
N VAL A 123 14.75 -9.58 29.60
CA VAL A 123 16.05 -9.87 30.23
C VAL A 123 17.09 -8.81 29.88
N VAL A 124 17.06 -8.30 28.64
CA VAL A 124 17.97 -7.24 28.19
C VAL A 124 17.44 -5.85 28.56
N ALA A 125 16.14 -5.63 28.50
CA ALA A 125 15.52 -4.34 28.79
C ALA A 125 15.62 -3.94 30.28
N GLU A 126 15.70 -4.91 31.18
CA GLU A 126 15.76 -4.72 32.64
C GLU A 126 17.18 -4.67 33.22
N LEU A 127 18.22 -4.85 32.38
CA LEU A 127 19.60 -4.68 32.79
C LEU A 127 19.85 -3.21 33.21
N GLN A 128 20.41 -3.01 34.40
CA GLN A 128 20.73 -1.68 34.95
C GLN A 128 21.56 -0.82 33.98
N THR A 129 22.46 -1.45 33.22
CA THR A 129 23.24 -0.78 32.18
C THR A 129 22.36 -0.23 31.05
N MET A 130 21.33 -0.98 30.64
CA MET A 130 20.44 -0.57 29.55
C MET A 130 19.44 0.49 29.99
N GLU A 131 19.00 0.44 31.25
CA GLU A 131 18.19 1.49 31.87
C GLU A 131 18.96 2.82 31.99
N SER A 132 20.26 2.78 32.30
CA SER A 132 21.09 3.99 32.39
C SER A 132 21.39 4.65 31.03
N ILE A 133 21.40 3.88 29.93
CA ILE A 133 21.71 4.38 28.59
C ILE A 133 20.45 4.87 27.86
N VAL A 134 19.33 4.16 28.02
CA VAL A 134 18.07 4.47 27.32
C VAL A 134 16.97 4.71 28.35
N THR A 135 16.71 6.00 28.59
CA THR A 135 15.71 6.47 29.57
C THR A 135 14.27 6.17 29.14
N SER A 136 13.97 6.20 27.85
CA SER A 136 12.62 5.91 27.35
C SER A 136 12.35 4.41 27.31
N ASN A 137 11.31 3.96 28.03
CA ASN A 137 10.94 2.55 28.12
C ASN A 137 10.66 1.91 26.75
N SER A 138 9.92 2.59 25.86
CA SER A 138 9.57 2.05 24.54
C SER A 138 10.78 1.81 23.64
N LEU A 139 11.73 2.76 23.57
CA LEU A 139 12.96 2.56 22.79
C LEU A 139 13.84 1.48 23.42
N ARG A 140 13.89 1.40 24.75
CA ARG A 140 14.65 0.37 25.45
C ARG A 140 14.14 -1.03 25.11
N ILE A 141 12.82 -1.24 25.11
CA ILE A 141 12.20 -2.51 24.70
C ILE A 141 12.54 -2.84 23.24
N PHE A 142 12.41 -1.86 22.33
CA PHE A 142 12.69 -2.06 20.92
C PHE A 142 14.17 -2.42 20.65
N ILE A 143 15.11 -1.69 21.25
CA ILE A 143 16.54 -1.95 21.13
C ILE A 143 16.89 -3.31 21.73
N SER A 144 16.31 -3.65 22.88
CA SER A 144 16.52 -4.93 23.55
C SER A 144 16.04 -6.11 22.71
N PHE A 145 14.86 -5.99 22.08
CA PHE A 145 14.39 -6.96 21.10
C PHE A 145 15.39 -7.13 19.95
N GLY A 146 15.89 -6.02 19.39
CA GLY A 146 16.88 -6.04 18.32
C GLY A 146 18.20 -6.73 18.71
N ILE A 147 18.69 -6.50 19.93
CA ILE A 147 19.90 -7.14 20.47
C ILE A 147 19.69 -8.65 20.59
N VAL A 148 18.59 -9.08 21.22
CA VAL A 148 18.27 -10.50 21.39
C VAL A 148 18.09 -11.18 20.03
N PHE A 149 17.41 -10.53 19.10
CA PHE A 149 17.24 -11.03 17.73
C PHE A 149 18.58 -11.24 17.01
N ALA A 150 19.47 -10.25 17.04
CA ALA A 150 20.78 -10.35 16.44
C ALA A 150 21.64 -11.46 17.09
N ALA A 151 21.57 -11.59 18.42
CA ALA A 151 22.28 -12.63 19.16
C ALA A 151 21.78 -14.04 18.78
N LEU A 152 20.47 -14.26 18.72
CA LEU A 152 19.89 -15.56 18.35
C LEU A 152 20.17 -15.93 16.89
N ILE A 153 20.05 -14.98 15.95
CA ILE A 153 20.37 -15.22 14.54
C ILE A 153 21.86 -15.54 14.34
N SER A 154 22.76 -14.80 14.99
CA SER A 154 24.20 -15.04 14.89
C SER A 154 24.60 -16.38 15.51
N ALA A 155 24.05 -16.73 16.67
CA ALA A 155 24.24 -18.03 17.30
C ALA A 155 23.72 -19.17 16.40
N GLY A 156 22.52 -19.01 15.82
CA GLY A 156 21.95 -20.00 14.90
C GLY A 156 22.79 -20.20 13.65
N MET A 157 23.30 -19.12 13.06
CA MET A 157 24.22 -19.22 11.91
C MET A 157 25.55 -19.89 12.27
N ALA A 158 26.13 -19.56 13.42
CA ALA A 158 27.37 -20.18 13.89
C ALA A 158 27.18 -21.69 14.13
N LEU A 159 26.08 -22.07 14.78
CA LEU A 159 25.73 -23.47 15.05
C LEU A 159 25.47 -24.25 13.76
N SER A 160 24.75 -23.66 12.80
CA SER A 160 24.51 -24.28 11.48
C SER A 160 25.82 -24.56 10.74
N LYS A 161 26.79 -23.64 10.81
CA LYS A 161 28.13 -23.85 10.22
C LYS A 161 28.92 -24.91 10.98
N LEU A 162 28.90 -24.89 12.32
CA LEU A 162 29.62 -25.84 13.16
C LEU A 162 29.13 -27.28 12.93
N LEU A 163 27.81 -27.46 12.81
CA LEU A 163 27.16 -28.75 12.61
C LEU A 163 27.05 -29.16 11.14
N ASN A 164 27.56 -28.34 10.21
CA ASN A 164 27.46 -28.52 8.77
C ASN A 164 26.02 -28.83 8.29
N ILE A 165 25.03 -28.16 8.89
CA ILE A 165 23.62 -28.35 8.56
C ILE A 165 23.37 -27.63 7.23
N THR A 166 23.15 -28.41 6.18
CA THR A 166 22.69 -27.91 4.89
C THR A 166 21.21 -28.21 4.73
N ILE A 167 20.43 -27.22 4.29
CA ILE A 167 19.00 -27.44 3.97
C ILE A 167 18.97 -28.04 2.58
N ASN A 168 18.77 -29.37 2.52
CA ASN A 168 18.74 -30.10 1.26
C ASN A 168 17.51 -29.70 0.44
N THR A 169 17.72 -29.42 -0.84
CA THR A 169 16.69 -29.02 -1.80
C THR A 169 16.13 -30.20 -2.58
N GLU A 170 16.68 -31.40 -2.41
CA GLU A 170 16.32 -32.55 -3.23
C GLU A 170 15.42 -33.54 -2.48
N LYS A 171 15.76 -33.99 -1.26
CA LYS A 171 14.93 -34.91 -0.43
C LYS A 171 15.28 -34.84 1.08
N PRO A 172 14.35 -35.16 2.01
CA PRO A 172 12.90 -35.36 1.81
C PRO A 172 12.14 -34.03 1.80
N CYS A 173 11.44 -33.73 0.70
CA CYS A 173 10.56 -32.57 0.63
C CYS A 173 9.17 -32.93 1.19
N LEU A 174 9.04 -32.95 2.52
CA LEU A 174 7.81 -33.37 3.20
C LEU A 174 6.61 -32.47 2.83
N MET A 175 6.86 -31.18 2.60
CA MET A 175 5.85 -30.19 2.21
C MET A 175 5.64 -30.08 0.69
N ALA A 176 6.24 -30.95 -0.12
CA ALA A 176 6.07 -30.98 -1.58
C ALA A 176 4.61 -30.82 -2.04
N PRO A 177 3.61 -31.58 -1.53
CA PRO A 177 2.23 -31.44 -2.00
C PRO A 177 1.62 -30.07 -1.66
N VAL A 178 2.05 -29.44 -0.56
CA VAL A 178 1.60 -28.10 -0.18
C VAL A 178 2.23 -27.06 -1.09
N PHE A 179 3.54 -27.17 -1.36
CA PHE A 179 4.26 -26.26 -2.26
C PHE A 179 3.71 -26.35 -3.68
N GLU A 180 3.48 -27.55 -4.19
CA GLU A 180 2.89 -27.77 -5.51
C GLU A 180 1.51 -27.11 -5.63
N LYS A 181 0.65 -27.28 -4.62
CA LYS A 181 -0.67 -26.62 -4.62
C LYS A 181 -0.55 -25.09 -4.65
N ILE A 182 0.36 -24.51 -3.86
CA ILE A 182 0.59 -23.06 -3.83
C ILE A 182 1.14 -22.57 -5.17
N LEU A 183 2.15 -23.27 -5.73
CA LEU A 183 2.74 -22.93 -7.02
C LEU A 183 1.70 -23.00 -8.15
N ASN A 184 0.87 -24.05 -8.19
CA ASN A 184 -0.19 -24.19 -9.19
C ASN A 184 -1.19 -23.03 -9.14
N ILE A 185 -1.59 -22.59 -7.93
CA ILE A 185 -2.47 -21.41 -7.77
C ILE A 185 -1.76 -20.15 -8.27
N LEU A 186 -0.51 -19.93 -7.87
CA LEU A 186 0.26 -18.74 -8.27
C LEU A 186 0.55 -18.72 -9.77
N GLN A 187 0.78 -19.87 -10.41
CA GLN A 187 0.95 -20.01 -11.85
C GLN A 187 -0.35 -19.73 -12.60
N ALA A 188 -1.48 -20.25 -12.11
CA ALA A 188 -2.80 -19.91 -12.67
C ALA A 188 -3.10 -18.41 -12.53
N LEU A 189 -2.75 -17.80 -11.39
CA LEU A 189 -2.84 -16.36 -11.16
C LEU A 189 -1.91 -15.59 -12.10
N ASP A 190 -0.69 -16.05 -12.35
CA ASP A 190 0.25 -15.41 -13.29
C ASP A 190 -0.34 -15.36 -14.70
N VAL A 191 -0.88 -16.48 -15.21
CA VAL A 191 -1.52 -16.51 -16.54
C VAL A 191 -2.69 -15.53 -16.63
N LEU A 192 -3.54 -15.48 -15.59
CA LEU A 192 -4.70 -14.58 -15.54
C LEU A 192 -4.26 -13.11 -15.45
N ILE A 193 -3.44 -12.79 -14.45
CA ILE A 193 -3.08 -11.43 -14.06
C ILE A 193 -2.12 -10.78 -15.08
N ASN A 194 -1.18 -11.55 -15.62
CA ASN A 194 -0.24 -11.09 -16.64
C ASN A 194 -0.77 -11.30 -18.06
N ALA A 195 -1.96 -11.89 -18.26
CA ALA A 195 -2.60 -12.05 -19.56
C ALA A 195 -1.61 -12.38 -20.70
N ARG A 196 -0.75 -13.41 -20.49
CA ARG A 196 0.48 -13.68 -21.27
C ARG A 196 0.28 -13.92 -22.79
N ASN A 197 -0.96 -13.89 -23.28
CA ASN A 197 -1.32 -14.32 -24.63
C ASN A 197 -2.17 -13.30 -25.41
N VAL A 198 -2.11 -12.01 -25.05
CA VAL A 198 -2.88 -10.95 -25.73
C VAL A 198 -1.93 -9.89 -26.28
N ASP A 199 -1.38 -10.16 -27.47
CA ASP A 199 -0.52 -9.23 -28.19
C ASP A 199 -1.24 -8.61 -29.39
N GLY A 200 -1.02 -7.31 -29.64
CA GLY A 200 -1.53 -6.64 -30.83
C GLY A 200 -1.54 -5.11 -30.73
N LEU A 201 -1.41 -4.44 -31.88
CA LEU A 201 -1.39 -2.96 -31.93
C LEU A 201 -2.67 -2.34 -31.34
N LYS A 202 -3.84 -2.94 -31.62
CA LYS A 202 -5.13 -2.51 -31.07
C LYS A 202 -5.19 -2.69 -29.54
N ASN A 203 -4.62 -3.77 -29.03
CA ASN A 203 -4.52 -4.03 -27.59
C ASN A 203 -3.64 -2.97 -26.91
N ASN A 204 -2.50 -2.63 -27.51
CA ASN A 204 -1.59 -1.62 -26.98
C ASN A 204 -2.20 -0.21 -27.01
N PHE A 205 -2.83 0.17 -28.12
CA PHE A 205 -3.50 1.47 -28.22
C PHE A 205 -4.65 1.63 -27.20
N LEU A 206 -5.52 0.63 -27.08
CA LEU A 206 -6.59 0.65 -26.08
C LEU A 206 -6.03 0.60 -24.64
N GLY A 207 -4.89 -0.07 -24.44
CA GLY A 207 -4.12 -0.03 -23.20
C GLY A 207 -3.64 1.38 -22.86
N ALA A 208 -3.20 2.16 -23.84
CA ALA A 208 -2.80 3.57 -23.65
C ALA A 208 -3.98 4.44 -23.19
N VAL A 209 -5.16 4.24 -23.79
CA VAL A 209 -6.40 4.95 -23.41
C VAL A 209 -6.82 4.61 -21.98
N LEU A 210 -6.82 3.33 -21.61
CA LEU A 210 -7.08 2.93 -20.22
C LEU A 210 -6.01 3.44 -19.25
N GLY A 211 -4.74 3.42 -19.68
CA GLY A 211 -3.63 3.97 -18.92
C GLY A 211 -3.86 5.45 -18.60
N LEU A 212 -4.28 6.25 -19.59
CA LEU A 212 -4.65 7.65 -19.37
C LEU A 212 -5.79 7.80 -18.36
N PHE A 213 -6.88 7.04 -18.51
CA PHE A 213 -8.03 7.11 -17.59
C PHE A 213 -7.63 6.79 -16.15
N LYS A 214 -6.88 5.71 -15.96
CA LYS A 214 -6.32 5.31 -14.67
C LYS A 214 -5.32 6.31 -14.11
N GLY A 215 -4.49 6.91 -14.96
CA GLY A 215 -3.59 8.00 -14.59
C GLY A 215 -4.36 9.20 -14.06
N GLY A 216 -5.48 9.54 -14.71
CA GLY A 216 -6.42 10.57 -14.25
C GLY A 216 -7.01 10.24 -12.87
N ILE A 217 -7.51 9.02 -12.67
CA ILE A 217 -7.99 8.55 -11.36
C ILE A 217 -6.89 8.66 -10.30
N PHE A 218 -5.67 8.23 -10.62
CA PHE A 218 -4.54 8.26 -9.69
C PHE A 218 -4.18 9.69 -9.28
N VAL A 219 -4.12 10.62 -10.23
CA VAL A 219 -3.89 12.05 -9.95
C VAL A 219 -5.03 12.62 -9.10
N LEU A 220 -6.29 12.31 -9.43
CA LEU A 220 -7.46 12.75 -8.68
C LEU A 220 -7.41 12.30 -7.22
N ILE A 221 -7.09 11.02 -6.97
CA ILE A 221 -6.94 10.47 -5.61
C ILE A 221 -5.81 11.17 -4.85
N ILE A 222 -4.66 11.39 -5.48
CA ILE A 222 -3.55 12.12 -4.85
C ILE A 222 -3.98 13.54 -4.50
N VAL A 223 -4.66 14.24 -5.40
CA VAL A 223 -5.15 15.59 -5.16
C VAL A 223 -6.14 15.61 -4.00
N LEU A 224 -7.08 14.67 -3.93
CA LEU A 224 -8.02 14.55 -2.81
C LEU A 224 -7.30 14.35 -1.47
N VAL A 225 -6.28 13.48 -1.43
CA VAL A 225 -5.50 13.29 -0.19
C VAL A 225 -4.77 14.58 0.17
N LEU A 226 -4.04 15.18 -0.78
CA LEU A 226 -3.24 16.39 -0.55
C LEU A 226 -4.08 17.62 -0.17
N GLN A 227 -5.29 17.76 -0.71
CA GLN A 227 -6.23 18.85 -0.36
C GLN A 227 -6.67 18.82 1.10
N ASN A 228 -6.65 17.65 1.74
CA ASN A 228 -7.07 17.49 3.13
C ASN A 228 -5.87 17.52 4.10
N LEU A 229 -4.65 17.78 3.59
CA LEU A 229 -3.46 17.96 4.41
C LEU A 229 -3.23 19.45 4.67
N SER A 230 -3.31 19.85 5.94
CA SER A 230 -3.15 21.24 6.38
C SER A 230 -1.80 21.85 5.97
N TRP A 231 -0.72 21.08 6.10
CA TRP A 231 0.63 21.50 5.71
C TRP A 231 0.83 21.65 4.19
N VAL A 232 0.05 20.93 3.38
CA VAL A 232 0.14 21.03 1.91
C VAL A 232 -0.66 22.23 1.41
N THR A 233 -1.88 22.39 1.91
CA THR A 233 -2.78 23.46 1.49
C THR A 233 -2.29 24.86 1.86
N GLN A 234 -1.50 24.99 2.93
CA GLN A 234 -0.86 26.23 3.34
C GLN A 234 0.41 26.58 2.54
N SER A 235 0.92 25.65 1.72
CA SER A 235 2.16 25.88 0.96
C SER A 235 1.95 26.79 -0.26
N HIS A 236 2.89 27.71 -0.50
CA HIS A 236 2.85 28.61 -1.67
C HIS A 236 2.75 27.84 -3.00
N ALA A 237 3.43 26.69 -3.09
CA ALA A 237 3.38 25.83 -4.27
C ALA A 237 1.96 25.35 -4.57
N TRP A 238 1.18 24.98 -3.54
CA TRP A 238 -0.21 24.51 -3.71
C TRP A 238 -1.17 25.64 -4.10
N VAL A 239 -1.04 26.82 -3.51
CA VAL A 239 -1.92 27.97 -3.77
C VAL A 239 -1.72 28.54 -5.18
N GLU A 240 -0.49 28.55 -5.68
CA GLU A 240 -0.15 29.02 -7.03
C GLU A 240 -0.45 27.99 -8.14
N THR A 241 -1.07 26.86 -7.81
CA THR A 241 -1.45 25.88 -8.83
C THR A 241 -2.47 26.48 -9.80
N SER A 242 -2.15 26.38 -11.10
CA SER A 242 -2.98 26.79 -12.22
C SER A 242 -3.00 25.67 -13.26
N GLY A 243 -3.91 25.73 -14.23
CA GLY A 243 -3.97 24.76 -15.33
C GLY A 243 -4.63 23.44 -14.95
N ALA A 244 -4.08 22.31 -15.41
CA ALA A 244 -4.69 20.99 -15.31
C ALA A 244 -4.88 20.54 -13.85
N LEU A 245 -3.90 20.82 -12.99
CA LEU A 245 -3.99 20.48 -11.57
C LEU A 245 -5.08 21.29 -10.86
N ARG A 246 -5.27 22.57 -11.23
CA ARG A 246 -6.35 23.41 -10.72
C ARG A 246 -7.73 22.90 -11.16
N THR A 247 -7.86 22.45 -12.40
CA THR A 247 -9.11 21.82 -12.87
C THR A 247 -9.42 20.55 -12.07
N ILE A 248 -8.42 19.71 -11.81
CA ILE A 248 -8.61 18.50 -10.98
C ILE A 248 -8.91 18.86 -9.52
N GLN A 249 -8.29 19.91 -8.98
CA GLN A 249 -8.63 20.43 -7.66
C GLN A 249 -10.08 20.92 -7.59
N ASN A 250 -10.56 21.63 -8.61
CA ASN A 250 -11.95 22.09 -8.67
C ASN A 250 -12.91 20.90 -8.80
N TRP A 251 -12.61 19.93 -9.67
CA TRP A 251 -13.40 18.70 -9.74
C TRP A 251 -13.42 17.93 -8.43
N ALA A 252 -12.30 17.88 -7.70
CA ALA A 252 -12.25 17.29 -6.38
C ALA A 252 -13.16 18.03 -5.39
N VAL A 253 -13.28 19.36 -5.49
CA VAL A 253 -14.23 20.21 -4.73
C VAL A 253 -15.69 20.00 -5.17
N ASP A 254 -15.94 19.74 -6.45
CA ASP A 254 -17.29 19.51 -6.98
C ASP A 254 -17.81 18.09 -6.69
N ILE A 255 -16.91 17.10 -6.65
CA ILE A 255 -17.21 15.71 -6.28
C ILE A 255 -17.26 15.57 -4.75
N LYS A 256 -16.58 16.47 -4.03
CA LYS A 256 -16.59 16.63 -2.56
C LYS A 256 -17.98 16.43 -1.95
N PRO A 257 -19.05 17.17 -2.32
CA PRO A 257 -20.39 17.02 -1.74
C PRO A 257 -21.01 15.63 -1.95
N PHE A 258 -20.75 14.98 -3.10
CA PHE A 258 -21.25 13.64 -3.40
C PHE A 258 -20.51 12.54 -2.62
N LEU A 259 -19.30 12.86 -2.16
CA LEU A 259 -18.44 12.03 -1.33
C LEU A 259 -18.45 12.47 0.14
N SER A 260 -19.18 13.54 0.51
CA SER A 260 -18.95 14.29 1.76
C SER A 260 -19.35 13.53 3.01
N GLU A 261 -20.41 12.74 2.92
CA GLU A 261 -20.90 11.95 4.03
C GLU A 261 -19.94 10.77 4.36
N HIS A 262 -19.05 10.40 3.43
CA HIS A 262 -18.30 9.13 3.54
C HIS A 262 -16.81 9.17 3.14
N LEU A 263 -16.27 10.29 2.65
CA LEU A 263 -14.89 10.38 2.12
C LEU A 263 -14.18 11.70 2.48
N LEU A 264 -14.85 12.61 3.21
CA LEU A 264 -14.31 13.92 3.58
C LEU A 264 -13.91 14.10 5.03
N PHE A 265 -14.04 13.06 5.85
CA PHE A 265 -13.49 13.13 7.20
C PHE A 265 -14.10 14.27 8.04
N VAL A 266 -15.30 14.74 7.67
CA VAL A 266 -16.06 15.77 8.38
C VAL A 266 -17.46 15.24 8.61
N LYS A 267 -17.86 15.20 9.87
CA LYS A 267 -19.26 15.01 10.25
C LYS A 267 -19.92 16.38 10.10
N LEU A 268 -20.81 16.54 9.12
CA LEU A 268 -21.57 17.79 8.96
C LEU A 268 -22.41 18.00 10.22
N GLU A 269 -22.25 19.16 10.88
CA GLU A 269 -23.11 19.56 11.98
C GLU A 269 -24.46 20.08 11.42
N PRO A 270 -25.58 19.84 12.12
CA PRO A 270 -26.86 20.40 11.72
C PRO A 270 -26.78 21.93 11.81
N GLY A 271 -26.78 22.60 10.66
CA GLY A 271 -26.63 24.05 10.53
C GLY A 271 -25.66 24.50 9.42
N ASP A 272 -24.87 23.58 8.84
CA ASP A 272 -24.04 23.90 7.68
C ASP A 272 -24.89 24.25 6.44
N ALA A 273 -24.44 25.24 5.67
CA ALA A 273 -25.13 25.75 4.47
C ALA A 273 -25.46 24.67 3.42
N PHE A 274 -24.77 23.54 3.49
CA PHE A 274 -25.00 22.36 2.64
C PHE A 274 -26.15 21.47 3.15
N VAL A 275 -26.34 21.35 4.47
CA VAL A 275 -27.46 20.62 5.08
C VAL A 275 -28.77 21.36 4.80
N THR A 276 -28.75 22.68 4.93
CA THR A 276 -29.91 23.54 4.61
C THR A 276 -30.30 23.51 3.13
N PHE A 277 -29.32 23.42 2.22
CA PHE A 277 -29.59 23.24 0.78
C PHE A 277 -30.19 21.87 0.45
N ILE A 278 -29.76 20.79 1.13
CA ILE A 278 -30.33 19.46 0.95
C ILE A 278 -31.73 19.36 1.57
N GLU A 279 -31.96 19.96 2.73
CA GLU A 279 -33.30 20.06 3.34
C GLU A 279 -34.26 20.84 2.43
N SER A 280 -33.85 21.98 1.88
CA SER A 280 -34.73 22.77 1.00
C SER A 280 -35.04 22.08 -0.33
N GLU A 281 -34.08 21.35 -0.91
CA GLU A 281 -34.24 20.80 -2.26
C GLU A 281 -34.82 19.36 -2.27
N ILE A 282 -34.58 18.55 -1.23
CA ILE A 282 -35.02 17.14 -1.16
C ILE A 282 -36.23 16.94 -0.24
N LEU A 283 -36.32 17.69 0.87
CA LEU A 283 -37.39 17.51 1.86
C LEU A 283 -38.57 18.47 1.69
N GLY A 284 -38.44 19.51 0.86
CA GLY A 284 -39.55 20.36 0.44
C GLY A 284 -40.26 21.07 1.59
N GLU A 285 -39.53 21.93 2.30
CA GLU A 285 -40.11 23.12 2.96
C GLU A 285 -39.69 24.40 2.21
#